data_AF-K1TFH7-F1
#
_entry.id   AF-K1TFH7-F1
#
_cell.length_a   1.000
_cell.length_b   1.000
_cell.length_c   1.000
_cell.angle_alpha   90.00
_cell.angle_beta   90.00
_cell.angle_gamma   90.00
#
_symmetry.space_group_name_H-M   'P 1'
#
loop_
_entity.id
_entity.type
_entity.pdbx_description
1 polymer ?
#
loop_
_entity_poly.entity_id
_entity_poly.type
_entity_poly.pdbx_seq_one_letter_code
_entity_poly.pdbx_strand_id
1 'polypeptide(L)'
;MEGRSVTGKMTTALRRLGFDYVFDTDFAADLTIMEEGTELLQRLNKYLAGDRTVKIPLMTSCCPGWVSFMEKHFPELGENLSTAKSPQQMFGAIAKNYLAPKLGIDRRNFIVVSVMPCVAKKSEAARPEFGKDGDPDVNISITTRELAHMIRFANMNFDELEESDFDRPLGESTGAGVIFGTTGGVIEAAVRTAY
;
A
#
# COMPACT_ATOMS: atom_id res chain seq x y z
N MET A 1 -16.14 23.34 -1.17
CA MET A 1 -15.20 23.06 -0.07
C MET A 1 -13.95 22.49 -0.71
N GLU A 2 -12.90 23.29 -0.83
CA GLU A 2 -11.59 22.79 -1.25
C GLU A 2 -11.03 21.89 -0.15
N GLY A 3 -10.66 20.66 -0.50
CA GLY A 3 -10.03 19.73 0.44
C GLY A 3 -8.63 20.24 0.78
N ARG A 4 -8.41 20.63 2.04
CA ARG A 4 -7.07 20.96 2.53
C ARG A 4 -6.41 19.67 3.02
N SER A 5 -5.16 19.44 2.62
CA SER A 5 -4.38 18.33 3.20
C SER A 5 -4.20 18.56 4.70
N VAL A 6 -4.45 17.51 5.48
CA VAL A 6 -4.29 17.48 6.94
C VAL A 6 -3.27 16.40 7.36
N THR A 7 -2.39 15.99 6.45
CA THR A 7 -1.40 14.93 6.66
C THR A 7 -0.53 15.19 7.87
N GLY A 8 -0.01 16.42 8.05
CA GLY A 8 0.81 16.76 9.21
C GLY A 8 0.09 16.56 10.55
N LYS A 9 -1.21 16.90 10.62
CA LYS A 9 -2.03 16.67 11.82
C LYS A 9 -2.31 15.19 12.05
N MET A 10 -2.50 14.41 10.98
CA MET A 10 -2.65 12.96 11.08
C MET A 10 -1.38 12.31 11.65
N THR A 11 -0.20 12.73 11.19
CA THR A 11 1.08 12.24 11.72
C THR A 11 1.20 12.53 13.22
N THR A 12 0.90 13.76 13.63
CA THR A 12 0.91 14.14 15.05
C THR A 12 -0.09 13.32 15.87
N ALA A 13 -1.29 13.09 15.35
CA ALA A 13 -2.31 12.28 16.02
C ALA A 13 -1.83 10.84 16.24
N LEU A 14 -1.23 10.22 15.23
CA LEU A 14 -0.68 8.87 15.31
C LEU A 14 0.46 8.80 16.34
N ARG A 15 1.39 9.75 16.34
CA ARG A 15 2.46 9.81 17.34
C ARG A 15 1.90 9.95 18.76
N ARG A 16 0.88 10.80 18.96
CA ARG A 16 0.20 10.96 20.27
C ARG A 16 -0.58 9.72 20.70
N LEU A 17 -1.03 8.88 19.76
CA LEU A 17 -1.60 7.56 20.06
C LEU A 17 -0.54 6.53 20.46
N GLY A 18 0.74 6.85 20.33
CA GLY A 18 1.86 5.99 20.73
C GLY A 18 2.54 5.22 19.60
N PHE A 19 2.29 5.58 18.33
CA PHE A 19 3.05 5.00 17.22
C PHE A 19 4.49 5.54 17.20
N ASP A 20 5.48 4.64 17.21
CA ASP A 20 6.90 5.01 17.18
C ASP A 20 7.31 5.65 15.85
N TYR A 21 6.77 5.12 14.75
CA TYR A 21 7.03 5.60 13.39
C TYR A 21 5.75 5.73 12.56
N VAL A 22 5.68 6.78 11.74
CA VAL A 22 4.57 7.12 10.84
C VAL A 22 5.11 7.36 9.45
N PHE A 23 4.57 6.64 8.47
CA PHE A 23 4.98 6.71 7.07
C PHE A 23 3.80 6.88 6.14
N ASP A 24 4.06 7.42 4.96
CA ASP A 24 3.07 7.51 3.89
C ASP A 24 3.06 6.23 3.04
N THR A 25 1.87 5.73 2.74
CA THR A 25 1.71 4.59 1.82
C THR A 25 2.04 4.98 0.38
N ASP A 26 2.00 6.27 0.04
CA ASP A 26 2.31 6.79 -1.29
C ASP A 26 3.75 6.41 -1.73
N PHE A 27 4.69 6.30 -0.78
CA PHE A 27 6.03 5.77 -1.07
C PHE A 27 6.00 4.34 -1.63
N ALA A 28 5.15 3.47 -1.09
CA ALA A 28 5.00 2.10 -1.60
C ALA A 28 4.10 2.01 -2.83
N ALA A 29 3.27 3.03 -3.07
CA ALA A 29 2.53 3.14 -4.32
C ALA A 29 3.50 3.31 -5.51
N ASP A 30 4.55 4.12 -5.35
CA ASP A 30 5.62 4.26 -6.37
C ASP A 30 6.23 2.89 -6.74
N LEU A 31 6.47 2.04 -5.73
CA LEU A 31 7.01 0.71 -5.95
C LEU A 31 6.02 -0.20 -6.67
N THR A 32 4.74 -0.13 -6.30
CA THR A 32 3.70 -0.90 -7.00
C THR A 32 3.60 -0.48 -8.46
N ILE A 33 3.67 0.82 -8.73
CA ILE A 33 3.63 1.37 -10.09
C ILE A 33 4.83 0.89 -10.91
N MET A 34 6.03 0.90 -10.33
CA MET A 34 7.24 0.43 -11.01
C MET A 34 7.18 -1.06 -11.34
N GLU A 35 6.74 -1.89 -10.39
CA GLU A 35 6.63 -3.34 -10.59
C GLU A 35 5.51 -3.70 -11.58
N GLU A 36 4.32 -3.11 -11.43
CA GLU A 36 3.17 -3.39 -12.31
C GLU A 36 3.39 -2.83 -13.72
N GLY A 37 4.03 -1.66 -13.84
CA GLY A 37 4.45 -1.08 -15.13
C GLY A 37 5.52 -1.92 -15.82
N THR A 38 6.51 -2.42 -15.08
CA THR A 38 7.53 -3.34 -15.62
C THR A 38 6.89 -4.66 -16.07
N GLU A 39 5.98 -5.23 -15.29
CA GLU A 39 5.25 -6.44 -15.65
C GLU A 39 4.42 -6.24 -16.93
N LEU A 40 3.73 -5.11 -17.05
CA LEU A 40 2.98 -4.73 -18.25
C LEU A 40 3.88 -4.70 -19.48
N LEU A 41 4.99 -3.98 -19.41
CA LEU A 41 5.97 -3.88 -20.51
C LEU A 41 6.54 -5.24 -20.89
N GLN A 42 6.91 -6.05 -19.90
CA GLN A 42 7.44 -7.40 -20.15
C GLN A 42 6.42 -8.29 -20.86
N ARG A 43 5.17 -8.31 -20.38
CA ARG A 43 4.12 -9.14 -20.99
C ARG A 43 3.76 -8.66 -22.40
N LEU A 44 3.66 -7.35 -22.59
CA LEU A 44 3.37 -6.76 -23.90
C LEU A 44 4.48 -7.03 -24.91
N ASN A 45 5.75 -6.82 -24.54
CA ASN A 45 6.89 -7.06 -25.42
C ASN A 45 6.99 -8.53 -25.85
N LYS A 46 6.75 -9.48 -24.92
CA LYS A 46 6.69 -10.91 -25.26
C LYS A 46 5.57 -11.22 -26.25
N TYR A 47 4.37 -10.66 -26.01
CA TYR A 47 3.24 -10.86 -26.91
C TYR A 47 3.52 -10.32 -28.32
N LEU A 48 4.10 -9.11 -28.41
CA LEU A 48 4.48 -8.48 -29.68
C LEU A 48 5.61 -9.24 -30.38
N ALA A 49 6.52 -9.89 -29.63
CA ALA A 49 7.54 -10.78 -30.16
C ALA A 49 7.00 -12.15 -30.64
N GLY A 50 5.68 -12.38 -30.52
CA GLY A 50 5.01 -13.58 -31.03
C GLY A 50 4.76 -14.68 -30.00
N ASP A 51 5.16 -14.48 -28.74
CA ASP A 51 4.85 -15.42 -27.66
C ASP A 51 3.36 -15.34 -27.31
N ARG A 52 2.59 -16.37 -27.69
CA ARG A 52 1.15 -16.47 -27.40
C ARG A 52 0.84 -17.16 -26.07
N THR A 53 1.86 -17.60 -25.34
CA THR A 53 1.68 -18.21 -24.01
C THR A 53 1.48 -17.16 -22.93
N VAL A 54 1.97 -15.93 -23.16
CA VAL A 54 1.82 -14.81 -22.24
C VAL A 54 0.35 -14.41 -22.06
N LYS A 55 -0.04 -14.20 -20.80
CA LYS A 55 -1.41 -13.86 -20.43
C LYS A 55 -1.63 -12.36 -20.55
N ILE A 56 -2.42 -11.99 -21.55
CA ILE A 56 -2.94 -10.64 -21.75
C ILE A 56 -4.48 -10.73 -21.92
N PRO A 57 -5.25 -9.68 -21.55
CA PRO A 57 -4.80 -8.42 -20.94
C PRO A 57 -4.26 -8.62 -19.51
N LEU A 58 -3.34 -7.74 -19.09
CA LEU A 58 -2.93 -7.64 -17.69
C LEU A 58 -4.01 -6.88 -16.91
N MET A 59 -4.44 -7.43 -15.78
CA MET A 59 -5.43 -6.85 -14.89
C MET A 59 -4.77 -6.49 -13.56
N THR A 60 -5.05 -5.30 -13.03
CA THR A 60 -4.44 -4.81 -11.79
C THR A 60 -4.79 -5.67 -10.58
N SER A 61 -3.93 -5.73 -9.58
CA SER A 61 -4.09 -6.59 -8.38
C SER A 61 -4.26 -5.81 -7.06
N CYS A 62 -4.19 -4.48 -7.07
CA CYS A 62 -4.11 -3.69 -5.83
C CYS A 62 -5.40 -3.67 -4.98
N CYS A 63 -6.56 -4.00 -5.57
CA CYS A 63 -7.86 -4.03 -4.91
C CYS A 63 -8.19 -5.46 -4.43
N PRO A 64 -8.25 -5.71 -3.10
CA PRO A 64 -8.51 -7.06 -2.60
C PRO A 64 -9.90 -7.60 -2.98
N GLY A 65 -10.89 -6.72 -3.05
CA GLY A 65 -12.24 -7.10 -3.47
C GLY A 65 -12.27 -7.58 -4.92
N TRP A 66 -11.49 -6.95 -5.80
CA TRP A 66 -11.33 -7.36 -7.19
C TRP A 66 -10.59 -8.69 -7.31
N VAL A 67 -9.47 -8.85 -6.61
CA VAL A 67 -8.71 -10.10 -6.60
C VAL A 67 -9.59 -11.26 -6.11
N SER A 68 -10.29 -11.09 -4.97
CA SER A 68 -11.20 -12.12 -4.46
C SER A 68 -12.38 -12.41 -5.40
N PHE A 69 -12.88 -11.41 -6.13
CA PHE A 69 -13.92 -11.62 -7.13
C PHE A 69 -13.40 -12.47 -8.30
N MET A 70 -12.21 -12.15 -8.81
CA MET A 70 -11.56 -12.89 -9.89
C MET A 70 -11.23 -14.33 -9.48
N GLU A 71 -10.64 -14.53 -8.31
CA GLU A 71 -10.31 -15.87 -7.79
C GLU A 71 -11.55 -16.77 -7.66
N LYS A 72 -12.72 -16.20 -7.34
CA LYS A 72 -13.96 -16.96 -7.12
C LYS A 72 -14.79 -17.17 -8.37
N HIS A 73 -14.87 -16.17 -9.23
CA HIS A 73 -15.81 -16.15 -10.35
C HIS A 73 -15.14 -16.38 -11.71
N PHE A 74 -13.85 -16.09 -11.82
CA PHE A 74 -13.06 -16.23 -13.06
C PHE A 74 -11.67 -16.83 -12.79
N PRO A 75 -11.58 -17.99 -12.12
CA PRO A 75 -10.30 -18.61 -11.79
C PRO A 75 -9.43 -18.90 -13.03
N GLU A 76 -10.04 -19.11 -14.19
CA GLU A 76 -9.36 -19.28 -15.48
C GLU A 76 -8.60 -18.03 -15.95
N LEU A 77 -8.95 -16.86 -15.42
CA LEU A 77 -8.27 -15.58 -15.66
C LEU A 77 -7.32 -15.21 -14.52
N GLY A 78 -7.03 -16.11 -13.58
CA GLY A 78 -6.16 -15.83 -12.44
C GLY A 78 -4.76 -15.35 -12.85
N GLU A 79 -4.18 -15.95 -13.89
CA GLU A 79 -2.86 -15.56 -14.41
C GLU A 79 -2.86 -14.22 -15.17
N ASN A 80 -4.04 -13.69 -15.51
CA ASN A 80 -4.16 -12.35 -16.07
C ASN A 80 -4.07 -11.25 -15.00
N LEU A 81 -4.19 -11.58 -13.71
CA LEU A 81 -3.91 -10.63 -12.64
C LEU A 81 -2.41 -10.30 -12.57
N SER A 82 -2.10 -9.07 -12.19
CA SER A 82 -0.74 -8.65 -11.87
C SER A 82 -0.22 -9.43 -10.67
N THR A 83 1.05 -9.77 -10.75
CA THR A 83 1.80 -10.41 -9.66
C THR A 83 2.31 -9.41 -8.63
N ALA A 84 2.19 -8.10 -8.91
CA ALA A 84 2.55 -7.06 -7.97
C ALA A 84 1.67 -7.13 -6.71
N LYS A 85 2.30 -6.95 -5.55
CA LYS A 85 1.59 -6.76 -4.28
C LYS A 85 0.92 -5.37 -4.27
N SER A 86 -0.13 -5.18 -3.46
CA SER A 86 -0.68 -3.84 -3.28
C SER A 86 0.26 -2.91 -2.49
N PRO A 87 0.07 -1.58 -2.53
CA PRO A 87 0.95 -0.64 -1.82
C PRO A 87 1.10 -0.93 -0.32
N GLN A 88 0.01 -1.29 0.38
CA GLN A 88 0.12 -1.64 1.80
C GLN A 88 0.99 -2.88 2.04
N GLN A 89 0.91 -3.87 1.14
CA GLN A 89 1.63 -5.13 1.27
C GLN A 89 3.09 -4.98 0.87
N MET A 90 3.37 -4.17 -0.16
CA MET A 90 4.72 -3.77 -0.51
C MET A 90 5.38 -3.00 0.64
N PHE A 91 4.65 -2.04 1.23
CA PHE A 91 5.14 -1.28 2.37
C PHE A 91 5.46 -2.20 3.55
N GLY A 92 4.52 -3.09 3.94
CA GLY A 92 4.72 -4.04 5.02
C GLY A 92 5.95 -4.92 4.82
N ALA A 93 6.13 -5.45 3.61
CA ALA A 93 7.29 -6.26 3.25
C ALA A 93 8.61 -5.47 3.38
N ILE A 94 8.64 -4.21 2.96
CA ILE A 94 9.84 -3.35 3.04
C ILE A 94 10.11 -2.95 4.49
N ALA A 95 9.09 -2.54 5.23
CA ALA A 95 9.22 -2.17 6.62
C ALA A 95 9.82 -3.32 7.44
N LYS A 96 9.31 -4.54 7.24
CA LYS A 96 9.75 -5.73 7.97
C LYS A 96 11.11 -6.27 7.53
N ASN A 97 11.45 -6.21 6.23
CA ASN A 97 12.66 -6.86 5.70
C ASN A 97 13.83 -5.89 5.46
N TYR A 98 13.58 -4.59 5.36
CA TYR A 98 14.62 -3.58 5.15
C TYR A 98 14.73 -2.63 6.34
N LEU A 99 13.61 -2.03 6.79
CA LEU A 99 13.66 -1.02 7.85
C LEU A 99 13.93 -1.64 9.23
N ALA A 100 13.24 -2.72 9.60
CA ALA A 100 13.43 -3.39 10.89
C ALA A 100 14.89 -3.80 11.13
N PRO A 101 15.57 -4.51 10.19
CA PRO A 101 16.99 -4.83 10.34
C PRO A 101 17.88 -3.59 10.42
N LYS A 102 17.58 -2.54 9.65
CA LYS A 102 18.32 -1.27 9.69
C LYS A 102 18.23 -0.57 11.04
N LEU A 103 17.12 -0.75 11.75
CA LEU A 103 16.90 -0.25 13.11
C LEU A 103 17.39 -1.23 14.19
N GLY A 104 17.89 -2.41 13.82
CA GLY A 104 18.28 -3.45 14.76
C GLY A 104 17.09 -4.08 15.51
N ILE A 105 15.88 -3.98 14.95
CA ILE A 105 14.66 -4.53 15.54
C ILE A 105 14.35 -5.86 14.87
N ASP A 106 14.09 -6.90 15.68
CA ASP A 106 13.64 -8.19 15.17
C ASP A 106 12.29 -8.04 14.43
N ARG A 107 12.14 -8.75 13.31
CA ARG A 107 10.95 -8.68 12.45
C ARG A 107 9.65 -8.86 13.24
N ARG A 108 9.61 -9.81 14.19
CA ARG A 108 8.41 -10.12 14.98
C ARG A 108 8.09 -9.04 16.01
N ASN A 109 9.07 -8.24 16.39
CA ASN A 109 8.91 -7.10 17.30
C ASN A 109 8.57 -5.80 16.57
N PHE A 110 8.69 -5.76 15.24
CA PHE A 110 8.35 -4.59 14.44
C PHE A 110 6.89 -4.70 13.96
N ILE A 111 5.94 -4.06 14.65
CA ILE A 111 4.50 -4.19 14.33
C ILE A 111 4.09 -3.16 13.28
N VAL A 112 3.60 -3.62 12.13
CA VAL A 112 3.10 -2.77 11.05
C VAL A 112 1.59 -2.61 11.15
N VAL A 113 1.12 -1.37 11.33
CA VAL A 113 -0.29 -1.01 11.31
C VAL A 113 -0.56 -0.13 10.09
N SER A 114 -1.53 -0.54 9.25
CA SER A 114 -1.97 0.25 8.10
C SER A 114 -3.29 0.96 8.39
N VAL A 115 -3.40 2.23 7.96
CA VAL A 115 -4.66 2.98 7.98
C VAL A 115 -5.19 3.05 6.56
N MET A 116 -6.30 2.36 6.29
CA MET A 116 -6.81 2.18 4.93
C MET A 116 -8.28 2.63 4.84
N PRO A 117 -8.72 3.22 3.72
CA PRO A 117 -10.12 3.59 3.54
C PRO A 117 -11.04 2.38 3.28
N CYS A 118 -10.48 1.18 3.10
CA CYS A 118 -11.18 -0.01 2.66
C CYS A 118 -11.14 -1.13 3.71
N VAL A 119 -12.29 -1.73 4.02
CA VAL A 119 -12.39 -2.88 4.95
C VAL A 119 -11.72 -4.13 4.37
N ALA A 120 -11.76 -4.32 3.04
CA ALA A 120 -11.16 -5.48 2.40
C ALA A 120 -9.63 -5.54 2.56
N LYS A 121 -8.98 -4.41 2.89
CA LYS A 121 -7.54 -4.36 3.20
C LYS A 121 -7.19 -5.13 4.47
N LYS A 122 -8.15 -5.30 5.40
CA LYS A 122 -8.00 -6.19 6.56
C LYS A 122 -7.91 -7.65 6.14
N SER A 123 -8.78 -8.07 5.22
CA SER A 123 -8.75 -9.43 4.66
C SER A 123 -7.48 -9.68 3.86
N GLU A 124 -7.00 -8.68 3.11
CA GLU A 124 -5.71 -8.78 2.43
C GLU A 124 -4.56 -8.97 3.41
N ALA A 125 -4.49 -8.18 4.49
CA ALA A 125 -3.45 -8.32 5.52
C ALA A 125 -3.45 -9.68 6.23
N ALA A 126 -4.60 -10.35 6.29
CA ALA A 126 -4.75 -11.66 6.90
C ALA A 126 -4.42 -12.84 5.96
N ARG A 127 -4.09 -12.59 4.69
CA ARG A 127 -3.75 -13.67 3.73
C ARG A 127 -2.43 -14.35 4.15
N PRO A 128 -2.39 -15.69 4.31
CA PRO A 128 -1.23 -16.41 4.83
C PRO A 128 0.03 -16.31 3.95
N GLU A 129 -0.14 -16.04 2.65
CA GLU A 129 0.96 -15.81 1.71
C GLU A 129 1.68 -14.46 1.90
N PHE A 130 1.09 -13.52 2.66
CA PHE A 130 1.68 -12.21 2.93
C PHE A 130 2.36 -12.17 4.29
N GLY A 131 3.48 -12.88 4.39
CA GLY A 131 4.33 -12.88 5.56
C GLY A 131 5.50 -13.83 5.43
N LYS A 132 6.22 -14.01 6.52
CA LYS A 132 7.34 -14.94 6.62
C LYS A 132 7.31 -15.64 7.97
N ASP A 133 7.46 -16.96 7.98
CA ASP A 133 7.57 -17.78 9.21
C ASP A 133 6.43 -17.50 10.22
N GLY A 134 5.22 -17.34 9.72
CA GLY A 134 4.00 -17.05 10.51
C GLY A 134 3.84 -15.59 10.95
N ASP A 135 4.77 -14.68 10.62
CA ASP A 135 4.65 -13.25 10.88
C ASP A 135 4.21 -12.48 9.62
N PRO A 136 3.01 -11.86 9.63
CA PRO A 136 2.49 -11.15 8.47
C PRO A 136 3.31 -9.89 8.14
N ASP A 137 3.35 -9.52 6.86
CA ASP A 137 4.00 -8.27 6.40
C ASP A 137 3.27 -7.03 6.95
N VAL A 138 1.94 -7.10 7.09
CA VAL A 138 1.09 -6.09 7.74
C VAL A 138 0.37 -6.76 8.91
N ASN A 139 0.69 -6.38 10.14
CA ASN A 139 0.13 -7.03 11.34
C ASN A 139 -1.33 -6.63 11.59
N ILE A 140 -1.66 -5.35 11.39
CA ILE A 140 -3.00 -4.82 11.65
C ILE A 140 -3.38 -3.86 10.51
N SER A 141 -4.63 -3.93 10.07
CA SER A 141 -5.21 -2.92 9.19
C SER A 141 -6.45 -2.32 9.86
N ILE A 142 -6.47 -0.99 9.98
CA ILE A 142 -7.58 -0.23 10.53
C ILE A 142 -8.15 0.71 9.48
N THR A 143 -9.42 1.04 9.64
CA THR A 143 -10.11 1.97 8.76
C THR A 143 -9.92 3.41 9.21
N THR A 144 -10.12 4.36 8.29
CA THR A 144 -10.17 5.79 8.62
C THR A 144 -11.19 6.10 9.72
N ARG A 145 -12.32 5.37 9.76
CA ARG A 145 -13.35 5.52 10.82
C ARG A 145 -12.84 5.04 12.18
N GLU A 146 -12.13 3.92 12.20
CA GLU A 146 -11.54 3.38 13.44
C GLU A 146 -10.46 4.32 13.97
N LEU A 147 -9.59 4.86 13.11
CA LEU A 147 -8.62 5.88 13.50
C LEU A 147 -9.32 7.12 14.06
N ALA A 148 -10.37 7.62 13.40
CA ALA A 148 -11.12 8.77 13.88
C ALA A 148 -11.74 8.52 15.28
N HIS A 149 -12.22 7.31 15.53
CA HIS A 149 -12.70 6.92 16.86
C HIS A 149 -11.56 6.88 17.88
N MET A 150 -10.40 6.30 17.55
CA MET A 150 -9.23 6.28 18.43
C MET A 150 -8.79 7.68 18.83
N ILE A 151 -8.76 8.62 17.87
CA ILE A 151 -8.41 10.03 18.13
C ILE A 151 -9.40 10.69 19.10
N ARG A 152 -10.71 10.46 18.89
CA ARG A 152 -11.76 10.98 19.78
C ARG A 152 -11.69 10.35 21.18
N PHE A 153 -11.46 9.05 21.28
CA PHE A 153 -11.33 8.35 22.57
C PHE A 153 -10.08 8.77 23.35
N ALA A 154 -9.02 9.14 22.66
CA ALA A 154 -7.82 9.74 23.27
C ALA A 154 -8.02 11.21 23.66
N ASN A 155 -9.25 11.75 23.54
CA ASN A 155 -9.61 13.13 23.87
C ASN A 155 -8.73 14.18 23.18
N MET A 156 -8.31 13.91 21.94
CA MET A 156 -7.51 14.82 21.13
C MET A 156 -8.41 15.74 20.32
N ASN A 157 -8.21 17.04 20.44
CA ASN A 157 -8.80 18.01 19.52
C ASN A 157 -7.99 18.05 18.23
N PHE A 158 -8.46 17.33 17.20
CA PHE A 158 -7.74 17.18 15.94
C PHE A 158 -7.45 18.53 15.25
N ASP A 159 -8.38 19.48 15.36
CA ASP A 159 -8.24 20.79 14.71
C ASP A 159 -7.14 21.65 15.32
N GLU A 160 -6.77 21.39 16.58
CA GLU A 160 -5.73 22.08 17.34
C GLU A 160 -4.38 21.33 17.35
N LEU A 161 -4.29 20.19 16.65
CA LEU A 161 -3.01 19.48 16.55
C LEU A 161 -2.01 20.28 15.73
N GLU A 162 -0.79 20.37 16.26
CA GLU A 162 0.38 20.81 15.51
C GLU A 162 0.66 19.84 14.36
N GLU A 163 1.27 20.34 13.28
CA GLU A 163 1.66 19.51 12.15
C GLU A 163 3.05 18.89 12.41
N SER A 164 3.24 17.64 12.02
CA SER A 164 4.53 16.96 12.04
C SER A 164 4.77 16.14 10.78
N ASP A 165 6.04 15.95 10.43
CA ASP A 165 6.44 15.22 9.24
C ASP A 165 6.45 13.69 9.46
N PHE A 166 6.37 12.97 8.34
CA PHE A 166 6.59 11.53 8.30
C PHE A 166 8.04 11.15 8.62
N ASP A 167 8.25 9.91 9.06
CA ASP A 167 9.57 9.40 9.40
C ASP A 167 10.41 9.02 8.17
N ARG A 168 11.70 9.35 8.19
CA ARG A 168 12.66 9.03 7.13
C ARG A 168 13.31 7.67 7.39
N PRO A 169 13.77 6.91 6.37
CA PRO A 169 13.88 7.27 4.95
C PRO A 169 12.65 6.92 4.09
N LEU A 170 11.62 6.28 4.66
CA LEU A 170 10.47 5.77 3.89
C LEU A 170 9.28 6.76 3.85
N GLY A 171 9.38 7.92 4.50
CA GLY A 171 8.24 8.83 4.74
C GLY A 171 7.99 9.90 3.69
N GLU A 172 8.90 10.10 2.73
CA GLU A 172 8.69 11.07 1.64
C GLU A 172 8.46 10.32 0.32
N SER A 173 7.29 10.52 -0.28
CA SER A 173 6.99 10.05 -1.64
C SER A 173 7.75 10.89 -2.66
N THR A 174 8.28 10.23 -3.70
CA THR A 174 8.66 10.92 -4.94
C THR A 174 7.40 11.21 -5.73
N GLY A 175 7.31 12.32 -6.47
CA GLY A 175 6.05 12.88 -6.97
C GLY A 175 5.04 11.97 -7.72
N ALA A 176 5.37 10.72 -8.06
CA ALA A 176 4.43 9.71 -8.56
C ALA A 176 3.47 9.16 -7.49
N GLY A 177 3.83 9.14 -6.21
CA GLY A 177 2.97 8.61 -5.14
C GLY A 177 1.88 9.60 -4.75
N VAL A 178 2.20 10.90 -4.77
CA VAL A 178 1.24 12.02 -4.57
C VAL A 178 0.12 12.00 -5.63
N ILE A 179 0.39 11.46 -6.82
CA ILE A 179 -0.58 11.32 -7.91
C ILE A 179 -1.64 10.25 -7.59
N PHE A 180 -1.34 9.25 -6.73
CA PHE A 180 -2.32 8.28 -6.22
C PHE A 180 -3.50 9.00 -5.54
N GLY A 181 -3.21 10.07 -4.78
CA GLY A 181 -4.21 10.88 -4.08
C GLY A 181 -4.87 11.99 -4.91
N THR A 182 -4.31 12.38 -6.05
CA THR A 182 -4.74 13.62 -6.75
C THR A 182 -5.25 13.44 -8.18
N THR A 183 -4.72 12.54 -9.01
CA THR A 183 -5.27 12.24 -10.36
C THR A 183 -4.70 10.94 -10.96
N GLY A 184 -5.50 9.88 -11.10
CA GLY A 184 -5.19 8.76 -12.03
C GLY A 184 -4.96 7.37 -11.42
N GLY A 185 -4.64 7.29 -10.12
CA GLY A 185 -4.40 6.03 -9.43
C GLY A 185 -3.19 5.24 -9.98
N VAL A 186 -3.00 4.01 -9.48
CA VAL A 186 -1.88 3.13 -9.84
C VAL A 186 -1.81 2.88 -11.35
N ILE A 187 -2.97 2.73 -12.00
CA ILE A 187 -3.03 2.38 -13.43
C ILE A 187 -2.58 3.52 -14.34
N GLU A 188 -2.96 4.77 -14.07
CA GLU A 188 -2.50 5.90 -14.88
C GLU A 188 -0.99 6.08 -14.72
N ALA A 189 -0.47 5.95 -13.51
CA ALA A 189 0.96 6.04 -13.26
C ALA A 189 1.73 4.89 -13.90
N ALA A 190 1.23 3.65 -13.85
CA ALA A 190 1.85 2.50 -14.50
C ALA A 190 1.89 2.65 -16.03
N VAL A 191 0.81 3.14 -16.64
CA VAL A 191 0.76 3.40 -18.08
C VAL A 191 1.68 4.55 -18.48
N ARG A 192 1.76 5.62 -17.69
CA ARG A 192 2.69 6.74 -17.93
C ARG A 192 4.16 6.31 -17.84
N THR A 193 4.49 5.43 -16.90
CA THR A 193 5.85 4.88 -16.78
C THR A 193 6.20 3.96 -17.96
N ALA A 194 5.19 3.31 -18.56
CA ALA A 194 5.37 2.41 -19.69
C ALA A 194 5.39 3.11 -21.07
N TYR A 195 4.95 4.37 -21.17
CA TYR A 195 4.94 5.16 -22.41
C TYR A 195 6.28 5.87 -22.63
#